data_AF-A0A7L5YSZ3-F1
#
_entry.id   AF-A0A7L5YSZ3-F1
#
_cell.length_a   1.000
_cell.length_b   1.000
_cell.length_c   1.000
_cell.angle_alpha   90.00
_cell.angle_beta   90.00
_cell.angle_gamma   90.00
#
_symmetry.space_group_name_H-M   'P 1'
#
loop_
_entity.id
_entity.type
_entity.pdbx_description
1 polymer ?
#
loop_
_entity_poly.entity_id
_entity_poly.type
_entity_poly.pdbx_seq_one_letter_code
_entity_poly.pdbx_strand_id
1 'polypeptide(L)'
;MSRDDFPAYEQTLKQQAIAAIQAVDDYQGRQRQLAATREAELDAALEAQIAALRRTSAATPHVVNSNGHPTTTGSTVDAAAAPQGAPAPHFCPQCGHAAATDDRFCARCGTSLAPVMPAG
;
A
#
# COMPACT_ATOMS: atom_id res chain seq x y z
N MET A 1 37.34 -26.74 -37.74
CA MET A 1 37.07 -27.98 -37.00
C MET A 1 36.91 -29.09 -38.01
N SER A 2 37.64 -30.20 -37.82
CA SER A 2 37.54 -31.37 -38.69
C SER A 2 36.19 -32.06 -38.52
N ARG A 3 35.81 -32.88 -39.50
CA ARG A 3 34.67 -33.80 -39.39
C ARG A 3 34.82 -34.75 -38.19
N ASP A 4 36.07 -35.04 -37.81
CA ASP A 4 36.42 -35.87 -36.66
C ASP A 4 36.27 -35.14 -35.31
N ASP A 5 36.34 -33.81 -35.29
CA ASP A 5 36.18 -33.00 -34.06
C ASP A 5 34.71 -32.71 -33.73
N PHE A 6 33.82 -32.88 -34.71
CA PHE A 6 32.40 -32.55 -34.60
C PHE A 6 31.68 -33.29 -33.45
N PRO A 7 31.87 -34.62 -33.25
CA PRO A 7 31.19 -35.34 -32.17
C PRO A 7 31.60 -34.85 -30.77
N ALA A 8 32.88 -34.52 -30.57
CA ALA A 8 33.38 -34.01 -29.31
C ALA A 8 32.75 -32.64 -28.98
N TYR A 9 32.68 -31.76 -29.99
CA TYR A 9 32.02 -30.47 -29.86
C TYR A 9 30.52 -30.60 -29.56
N GLU A 10 29.81 -31.50 -30.27
CA GLU A 10 28.40 -31.76 -30.02
C GLU A 10 28.17 -32.25 -28.57
N GLN A 11 29.05 -33.12 -28.08
CA GLN A 11 29.00 -33.60 -26.69
C GLN A 11 29.22 -32.45 -25.69
N THR A 12 30.17 -31.55 -25.94
CA THR A 12 30.37 -30.36 -25.11
C THR A 12 29.14 -29.46 -25.10
N LEU A 13 28.53 -29.19 -26.25
CA LEU A 13 27.31 -28.37 -26.34
C LEU A 13 26.15 -29.01 -25.56
N LYS A 14 25.97 -30.33 -25.66
CA LYS A 14 24.94 -31.06 -24.89
C LYS A 14 25.18 -30.92 -23.39
N GLN A 15 26.42 -31.07 -22.93
CA GLN A 15 26.77 -30.90 -21.52
C GLN A 15 26.49 -29.46 -21.04
N GLN A 16 26.85 -28.46 -21.85
CA GLN A 16 26.56 -27.06 -21.54
C GLN A 16 25.05 -26.79 -21.47
N ALA A 17 24.26 -27.36 -22.39
CA ALA A 17 22.81 -27.22 -22.38
C ALA A 17 22.18 -27.84 -21.12
N ILE A 18 22.63 -29.04 -20.72
CA ILE A 18 22.19 -29.69 -19.48
C ILE A 18 22.52 -28.81 -18.27
N ALA A 19 23.74 -28.30 -18.19
CA ALA A 19 24.16 -27.42 -17.10
C ALA A 19 23.34 -26.12 -17.04
N ALA A 20 23.02 -25.53 -18.20
CA ALA A 20 22.20 -24.34 -18.28
C ALA A 20 20.77 -24.58 -17.79
N ILE A 21 20.15 -25.71 -18.15
CA ILE A 21 18.81 -26.09 -17.68
C ILE A 21 18.82 -26.28 -16.16
N GLN A 22 19.80 -27.02 -15.63
CA GLN A 22 19.95 -27.21 -14.19
C GLN A 22 20.11 -25.88 -13.45
N ALA A 23 20.91 -24.95 -13.98
CA ALA A 23 21.08 -23.63 -13.39
C ALA A 23 19.77 -22.81 -13.37
N VAL A 24 18.92 -22.95 -14.39
CA VAL A 24 17.59 -22.31 -14.42
C VAL A 24 16.68 -22.92 -13.35
N ASP A 25 16.62 -24.25 -13.25
CA ASP A 25 15.80 -24.94 -12.25
C ASP A 25 16.22 -24.55 -10.82
N ASP A 26 17.53 -24.48 -10.55
CA ASP A 26 18.07 -24.03 -9.26
C ASP A 26 17.70 -22.58 -8.96
N TYR A 27 17.81 -21.70 -9.95
CA TYR A 27 17.43 -20.30 -9.79
C TYR A 27 15.93 -20.16 -9.48
N GLN A 28 15.08 -20.87 -10.23
CA GLN A 28 13.64 -20.88 -10.00
C GLN A 28 13.28 -21.48 -8.63
N GLY A 29 14.00 -22.52 -8.20
CA GLY A 29 13.89 -23.10 -6.86
C GLY A 29 14.21 -22.08 -5.76
N ARG A 30 15.35 -21.40 -5.85
CA ARG A 30 15.75 -20.33 -4.91
C ARG A 30 14.73 -19.20 -4.89
N GLN A 31 14.23 -18.76 -6.05
CA GLN A 31 13.22 -17.70 -6.13
C GLN A 31 11.92 -18.11 -5.42
N ARG A 32 11.44 -19.34 -5.61
CA ARG A 32 10.25 -19.84 -4.90
C ARG A 32 10.46 -19.91 -3.38
N GLN A 33 11.63 -20.35 -2.95
CA GLN A 33 11.96 -20.37 -1.52
C GLN A 33 11.97 -18.95 -0.93
N LEU A 34 12.64 -18.01 -1.58
CA LEU A 34 12.68 -16.60 -1.14
C LEU A 34 11.28 -15.96 -1.10
N ALA A 35 10.42 -16.28 -2.07
CA ALA A 35 9.04 -15.82 -2.06
C ALA A 35 8.27 -16.39 -0.85
N ALA A 36 8.39 -17.69 -0.59
CA ALA A 36 7.75 -18.35 0.53
C ALA A 36 8.24 -17.82 1.89
N THR A 37 9.55 -17.57 2.05
CA THR A 37 10.08 -16.99 3.29
C THR A 37 9.59 -15.56 3.50
N ARG A 38 9.61 -14.74 2.44
CA ARG A 38 9.13 -13.35 2.51
C ARG A 38 7.65 -13.26 2.83
N GLU A 39 6.84 -14.16 2.27
CA GLU A 39 5.40 -14.24 2.56
C GLU A 39 5.16 -14.59 4.03
N ALA A 40 5.82 -15.64 4.54
CA ALA A 40 5.73 -16.03 5.95
C ALA A 40 6.20 -14.92 6.92
N GLU A 41 7.29 -14.23 6.59
CA GLU A 41 7.79 -13.07 7.36
C GLU A 41 6.79 -11.91 7.37
N LEU A 42 6.15 -11.64 6.23
CA LEU A 42 5.15 -10.58 6.10
C LEU A 42 3.90 -10.88 6.92
N ASP A 43 3.41 -12.12 6.86
CA ASP A 43 2.25 -12.57 7.65
C ASP A 43 2.52 -12.42 9.14
N ALA A 44 3.66 -12.92 9.61
CA ALA A 44 4.07 -12.79 11.01
C ALA A 44 4.18 -11.31 11.45
N ALA A 45 4.73 -10.45 10.59
CA ALA A 45 4.83 -9.02 10.86
C ALA A 45 3.44 -8.35 10.94
N LEU A 46 2.52 -8.71 10.05
CA LEU A 46 1.17 -8.18 10.04
C LEU A 46 0.39 -8.62 11.28
N GLU A 47 0.47 -9.89 11.66
CA GLU A 47 -0.13 -10.41 12.89
C GLU A 47 0.40 -9.69 14.13
N ALA A 48 1.72 -9.48 14.21
CA ALA A 48 2.35 -8.72 15.28
C ALA A 48 1.85 -7.26 15.34
N GLN A 49 1.68 -6.61 14.20
CA GLN A 49 1.15 -5.25 14.11
C GLN A 49 -0.32 -5.18 14.57
N ILE A 50 -1.17 -6.13 14.15
CA ILE A 50 -2.55 -6.23 14.61
C ILE A 50 -2.60 -6.41 16.13
N ALA A 51 -1.75 -7.29 16.68
CA ALA A 51 -1.67 -7.51 18.12
C ALA A 51 -1.21 -6.24 18.87
N ALA A 52 -0.24 -5.50 18.32
CA ALA A 52 0.19 -4.23 18.87
C ALA A 52 -0.94 -3.20 18.90
N LEU A 53 -1.64 -3.02 17.78
CA LEU A 53 -2.79 -2.11 17.67
C LEU A 53 -3.91 -2.50 18.65
N ARG A 54 -4.21 -3.79 18.80
CA ARG A 54 -5.21 -4.26 19.79
C ARG A 54 -4.79 -3.93 21.22
N ARG A 55 -3.51 -4.06 21.57
CA ARG A 55 -3.00 -3.70 22.90
C ARG A 55 -3.13 -2.20 23.16
N THR A 56 -2.81 -1.35 22.19
CA THR A 56 -2.94 0.11 22.34
C THR A 56 -4.41 0.55 22.40
N SER A 57 -5.28 -0.07 21.59
CA SER A 57 -6.70 0.26 21.56
C SER A 57 -7.45 -0.25 22.79
N ALA A 58 -7.06 -1.39 23.38
CA ALA A 58 -7.66 -1.92 24.61
C ALA A 58 -7.46 -1.00 25.84
N ALA A 59 -6.48 -0.09 25.79
CA ALA A 59 -6.28 0.93 26.82
C ALA A 59 -7.26 2.12 26.70
N THR A 60 -8.02 2.22 25.60
CA THR A 60 -8.96 3.33 25.34
C THR A 60 -10.38 2.78 25.19
N PRO A 61 -11.33 3.04 26.11
CA PRO A 61 -12.71 2.58 25.98
C PRO A 61 -13.34 3.23 24.75
N HIS A 62 -13.62 2.45 23.71
CA HIS A 62 -14.27 2.95 22.50
C HIS A 62 -15.79 2.80 22.62
N VAL A 63 -16.50 3.92 22.79
CA VAL A 63 -17.97 3.92 22.78
C VAL A 63 -18.45 3.72 21.34
N VAL A 64 -19.22 2.67 21.09
CA VAL A 64 -19.85 2.36 19.79
C VAL A 64 -21.37 2.35 19.96
N ASN A 65 -22.11 2.66 18.91
CA ASN A 65 -23.58 2.53 18.94
C ASN A 65 -24.01 1.06 18.79
N SER A 66 -25.32 0.81 18.88
CA SER A 66 -25.92 -0.53 18.74
C SER A 66 -25.66 -1.21 17.39
N ASN A 67 -25.24 -0.47 16.36
CA ASN A 67 -24.89 -0.97 15.04
C ASN A 67 -23.36 -1.17 14.88
N GLY A 68 -22.59 -1.04 15.97
CA GLY A 68 -21.14 -1.23 15.98
C GLY A 68 -20.32 -0.10 15.36
N HIS A 69 -20.94 1.04 15.05
CA HIS A 69 -20.23 2.19 14.48
C HIS A 69 -19.56 3.02 15.59
N PRO A 70 -18.29 3.45 15.42
CA PRO A 70 -17.62 4.35 16.36
C PRO A 70 -18.46 5.62 16.53
N THR A 71 -18.95 5.86 17.76
CA THR A 71 -19.75 7.05 18.05
C THR A 71 -18.83 8.09 18.66
N THR A 72 -18.13 8.81 17.80
CA THR A 72 -17.35 9.97 18.23
C THR A 72 -18.30 11.16 18.35
N THR A 73 -18.96 11.29 19.50
CA THR A 73 -19.66 12.53 19.86
C THR A 73 -18.59 13.58 20.14
N GLY A 74 -18.16 14.28 19.08
CA GLY A 74 -17.18 15.37 19.16
C GLY A 74 -15.74 14.92 18.91
N SER A 75 -15.33 14.92 17.64
CA SER A 75 -13.93 15.11 17.29
C SER A 75 -13.56 16.58 17.56
N THR A 76 -13.26 16.90 18.81
CA THR A 76 -12.57 18.15 19.16
C THR A 76 -11.10 17.83 19.23
N VAL A 77 -10.41 17.99 18.10
CA VAL A 77 -8.97 18.26 18.12
C VAL A 77 -8.75 19.48 19.01
N ASP A 78 -7.79 19.36 19.94
CA ASP A 78 -7.41 20.41 20.88
C ASP A 78 -7.19 21.75 20.17
N ALA A 79 -8.12 22.68 20.36
CA ALA A 79 -8.00 24.07 19.96
C ALA A 79 -7.56 24.89 21.17
N ALA A 80 -6.24 25.01 21.33
CA ALA A 80 -5.66 26.14 22.03
C ALA A 80 -6.05 27.43 21.26
N ALA A 81 -6.91 28.21 21.91
CA ALA A 81 -7.24 29.62 21.71
C ALA A 81 -6.58 30.38 20.53
N ALA A 82 -7.39 30.83 19.57
CA ALA A 82 -7.18 32.03 18.73
C ALA A 82 -8.52 32.41 18.03
N PRO A 83 -8.74 33.68 17.64
CA PRO A 83 -10.06 34.32 17.65
C PRO A 83 -10.97 33.90 16.49
N GLN A 84 -12.25 33.79 16.82
CA GLN A 84 -13.34 33.42 15.92
C GLN A 84 -13.55 34.52 14.87
N GLY A 85 -13.47 34.11 13.60
CA GLY A 85 -13.65 34.98 12.43
C GLY A 85 -13.21 34.36 11.10
N ALA A 86 -12.55 33.20 11.10
CA ALA A 86 -12.19 32.50 9.86
C ALA A 86 -13.32 31.55 9.40
N PRO A 87 -13.69 31.56 8.10
CA PRO A 87 -14.67 30.61 7.56
C PRO A 87 -14.21 29.17 7.75
N ALA A 88 -15.15 28.26 7.99
CA ALA A 88 -14.86 26.85 8.21
C ALA A 88 -14.05 26.26 7.03
N PRO A 89 -13.01 25.46 7.30
CA PRO A 89 -12.25 24.81 6.24
C PRO A 89 -13.16 23.86 5.45
N HIS A 90 -13.14 23.97 4.12
CA HIS A 90 -13.76 23.00 3.21
C HIS A 90 -12.64 22.21 2.54
N PHE A 91 -12.99 21.01 2.06
CA PHE A 91 -12.03 20.05 1.53
C PHE A 91 -12.38 19.69 0.10
N CYS A 92 -11.36 19.45 -0.71
CA CYS A 92 -11.52 18.98 -2.08
C CYS A 92 -12.23 17.60 -2.09
N PRO A 93 -13.35 17.44 -2.84
CA PRO A 93 -14.08 16.18 -2.87
C PRO A 93 -13.34 15.05 -3.60
N GLN A 94 -12.31 15.38 -4.38
CA GLN A 94 -11.55 14.40 -5.16
C GLN A 94 -10.34 13.85 -4.40
N CYS A 95 -9.61 14.69 -3.65
CA CYS A 95 -8.36 14.28 -3.01
C CYS A 95 -8.27 14.60 -1.50
N GLY A 96 -9.31 15.20 -0.91
CA GLY A 96 -9.37 15.53 0.52
C GLY A 96 -8.43 16.66 0.99
N HIS A 97 -7.79 17.39 0.07
CA HIS A 97 -6.93 18.51 0.46
C HIS A 97 -7.77 19.69 0.96
N ALA A 98 -7.29 20.41 1.98
CA ALA A 98 -7.94 21.62 2.45
C ALA A 98 -7.93 22.68 1.35
N ALA A 99 -9.04 23.40 1.22
CA ALA A 99 -9.20 24.51 0.30
C ALA A 99 -9.67 25.76 1.06
N ALA A 100 -9.37 26.95 0.52
CA ALA A 100 -9.81 28.26 1.00
C ALA A 100 -11.11 28.69 0.31
N THR A 101 -12.00 29.41 1.00
CA THR A 101 -13.42 29.55 0.59
C THR A 101 -13.58 30.19 -0.79
N ASP A 102 -12.56 30.92 -1.23
CA ASP A 102 -12.48 31.59 -2.53
C ASP A 102 -11.74 30.75 -3.60
N ASP A 103 -11.25 29.55 -3.26
CA ASP A 103 -10.56 28.67 -4.20
C ASP A 103 -11.54 28.10 -5.22
N ARG A 104 -11.25 28.35 -6.49
CA ARG A 104 -12.02 27.78 -7.62
C ARG A 104 -11.54 26.38 -8.01
N PHE A 105 -10.28 26.07 -7.72
CA PHE A 105 -9.63 24.80 -8.03
C PHE A 105 -8.76 24.34 -6.87
N CYS A 106 -8.66 23.02 -6.68
CA CYS A 106 -7.79 22.43 -5.67
C CYS A 106 -6.31 22.67 -6.02
N ALA A 107 -5.57 23.30 -5.11
CA ALA A 107 -4.12 23.54 -5.27
C ALA A 107 -3.28 22.24 -5.36
N ARG A 108 -3.83 21.10 -4.92
CA ARG A 108 -3.12 19.81 -4.93
C ARG A 108 -3.39 18.98 -6.19
N CYS A 109 -4.63 18.91 -6.66
CA CYS A 109 -5.01 18.01 -7.75
C CYS A 109 -5.67 18.72 -8.95
N GLY A 110 -5.94 20.02 -8.86
CA GLY A 110 -6.54 20.81 -9.94
C GLY A 110 -8.05 20.61 -10.12
N THR A 111 -8.72 19.78 -9.31
CA THR A 111 -10.18 19.59 -9.41
C THR A 111 -10.93 20.89 -9.12
N SER A 112 -11.93 21.21 -9.94
CA SER A 112 -12.85 22.33 -9.72
C SER A 112 -13.61 22.16 -8.40
N LEU A 113 -13.64 23.23 -7.61
CA LEU A 113 -14.36 23.29 -6.33
C LEU A 113 -15.71 24.01 -6.45
N ALA A 114 -16.12 24.36 -7.67
CA ALA A 114 -17.43 24.93 -7.92
C ALA A 114 -18.54 24.00 -7.38
N PRO A 115 -19.64 24.54 -6.84
CA PRO A 115 -20.77 23.74 -6.38
C PRO A 115 -21.27 22.84 -7.51
N VAL A 116 -21.14 21.52 -7.33
CA VAL A 116 -21.68 20.55 -8.27
C VAL A 116 -23.19 20.50 -8.04
N MET A 117 -23.95 21.31 -8.78
CA MET A 117 -25.41 21.16 -8.78
C MET A 117 -25.76 19.87 -9.54
N PRO A 118 -26.46 18.90 -8.91
CA PRO A 118 -26.86 17.69 -9.61
C PRO A 118 -27.90 18.03 -10.70
N ALA A 119 -27.68 17.55 -11.92
CA ALA A 119 -28.65 17.62 -12.99
C ALA A 119 -29.87 16.74 -12.62
N GLY A 120 -31.04 17.36 -12.56
CA GLY A 120 -32.33 16.67 -12.42
C GLY A 120 -32.81 16.04 -13.72
#